data_AF-D9PZW3-F1
#
_entry.id   AF-D9PZW3-F1
#
_cell.length_a   1.000
_cell.length_b   1.000
_cell.length_c   1.000
_cell.angle_alpha   90.00
_cell.angle_beta   90.00
_cell.angle_gamma   90.00
#
_symmetry.space_group_name_H-M   'P 1'
#
loop_
_entity.id
_entity.type
_entity.pdbx_description
1 polymer ?
#
loop_
_entity_poly.entity_id
_entity_poly.type
_entity_poly.pdbx_seq_one_letter_code
_entity_poly.pdbx_strand_id
1 'polypeptide(L)'
;MNVTPPHSYFMMGYMMYYFSLIPLLAPHMAVGVIIGLLFIVILVLSLLSRNVVKATLSVIGGIMTLMAGIAGMAFVAGGLSNNALSMIMSVGFAGDIAVVILLLYL
;
A
#
# COMPACT_ATOMS: atom_id res chain seq x y z
N MET A 1 49.11 4.45 -1.67
CA MET A 1 48.30 3.40 -1.01
C MET A 1 46.86 3.58 -1.46
N ASN A 2 46.36 2.68 -2.29
CA ASN A 2 44.96 2.70 -2.74
C ASN A 2 44.12 2.05 -1.64
N VAL A 3 43.59 2.86 -0.73
CA VAL A 3 42.75 2.37 0.37
C VAL A 3 41.34 2.25 -0.21
N THR A 4 41.06 1.13 -0.90
CA THR A 4 39.69 0.72 -1.15
C THR A 4 39.02 0.52 0.21
N PRO A 5 38.00 1.32 0.57
CA PRO A 5 37.31 1.12 1.84
C PRO A 5 36.71 -0.28 1.84
N PRO A 6 36.82 -1.05 2.94
CA PRO A 6 36.29 -2.41 2.96
C PRO A 6 34.79 -2.34 2.72
N HIS A 7 34.31 -3.17 1.78
CA HIS A 7 32.93 -3.24 1.29
C HIS A 7 31.87 -3.38 2.40
N SER A 8 32.28 -3.70 3.63
CA SER A 8 31.46 -3.81 4.83
C SER A 8 30.84 -2.50 5.31
N TYR A 9 31.47 -1.34 5.09
CA TYR A 9 30.91 -0.05 5.54
C TYR A 9 29.66 0.37 4.77
N PHE A 10 29.60 0.04 3.48
CA PHE A 10 28.40 0.29 2.66
C PHE A 10 27.22 -0.57 3.13
N MET A 11 27.45 -1.87 3.42
CA MET A 11 26.38 -2.75 3.90
C MET A 11 25.79 -2.30 5.24
N MET A 12 26.63 -1.80 6.17
CA MET A 12 26.16 -1.36 7.49
C MET A 12 25.31 -0.08 7.42
N GLY A 13 25.63 0.84 6.50
CA GLY A 13 24.81 2.04 6.24
C GLY A 13 23.44 1.70 5.63
N TYR A 14 23.40 0.79 4.66
CA TYR A 14 22.12 0.31 4.10
C TYR A 14 21.29 -0.45 5.14
N MET A 15 21.90 -1.30 5.97
CA MET A 15 21.16 -2.01 7.03
C MET A 15 20.59 -1.05 8.09
N MET A 16 21.33 0.00 8.48
CA MET A 16 20.79 1.04 9.36
C MET A 16 19.65 1.82 8.71
N TYR A 17 19.72 2.09 7.41
CA TYR A 17 18.64 2.75 6.67
C TYR A 17 17.36 1.91 6.70
N TYR A 18 17.44 0.61 6.38
CA TYR A 18 16.30 -0.32 6.50
C TYR A 18 15.73 -0.39 7.92
N PHE A 19 16.59 -0.48 8.95
CA PHE A 19 16.15 -0.50 10.35
C PHE A 19 15.46 0.80 10.78
N SER A 20 15.87 1.94 10.24
CA SER A 20 15.25 3.25 10.54
C SER A 20 13.94 3.49 9.79
N LEU A 21 13.76 2.84 8.63
CA LEU A 21 12.58 2.98 7.77
C LEU A 21 11.42 2.07 8.17
N ILE A 22 11.69 0.87 8.69
CA ILE A 22 10.65 -0.08 9.11
C ILE A 22 9.66 0.55 10.14
N PRO A 23 10.12 1.27 11.18
CA PRO A 23 9.23 1.93 12.13
C PRO A 23 8.37 3.05 11.51
N LEU A 24 8.83 3.67 10.42
CA LEU A 24 8.12 4.75 9.74
C LEU A 24 7.15 4.21 8.68
N LEU A 25 7.49 3.10 8.02
CA LEU A 25 6.65 2.43 7.03
C LEU A 25 5.45 1.75 7.68
N ALA A 26 5.63 1.09 8.82
CA ALA A 26 4.57 0.38 9.52
C ALA A 26 3.29 1.21 9.78
N PRO A 27 3.36 2.43 10.35
CA PRO A 27 2.17 3.26 10.56
C PRO A 27 1.55 3.76 9.25
N HIS A 28 2.35 4.05 8.21
CA HIS A 28 1.82 4.44 6.90
C HIS A 28 1.00 3.30 6.25
N MET A 29 1.49 2.07 6.37
CA MET A 29 0.80 0.88 5.88
C MET A 29 -0.47 0.58 6.69
N ALA A 30 -0.43 0.79 8.00
CA ALA A 30 -1.61 0.67 8.86
C ALA A 30 -2.70 1.70 8.51
N VAL A 31 -2.32 2.93 8.12
CA VAL A 31 -3.26 3.92 7.59
C VAL A 31 -3.95 3.42 6.33
N GLY A 32 -3.21 2.78 5.41
CA GLY A 32 -3.80 2.16 4.21
C GLY A 32 -4.88 1.12 4.53
N VAL A 33 -4.69 0.31 5.57
CA VAL A 33 -5.69 -0.66 6.05
C VAL A 33 -6.91 0.02 6.67
N ILE A 34 -6.69 1.06 7.48
CA ILE A 34 -7.78 1.83 8.08
C ILE A 34 -8.63 2.50 6.99
N ILE A 35 -8.01 3.05 5.95
CA ILE A 35 -8.71 3.61 4.79
C ILE A 35 -9.48 2.51 4.04
N GLY A 36 -8.87 1.33 3.82
CA GLY A 36 -9.55 0.18 3.24
C GLY A 36 -10.78 -0.29 4.05
N LEU A 37 -10.70 -0.23 5.37
CA LEU A 37 -11.84 -0.54 6.26
C LEU A 37 -12.93 0.55 6.22
N LEU A 38 -12.56 1.82 6.15
CA LEU A 38 -13.51 2.92 5.94
C LEU A 38 -14.24 2.79 4.58
N PHE A 39 -13.61 2.16 3.60
CA PHE A 39 -14.25 1.87 2.31
C PHE A 39 -15.43 0.89 2.41
N ILE A 40 -15.52 0.07 3.47
CA ILE A 40 -16.72 -0.74 3.74
C ILE A 40 -17.92 0.16 4.02
N VAL A 41 -17.72 1.28 4.72
CA VAL A 41 -18.77 2.28 4.98
C VAL A 41 -19.18 2.96 3.68
N ILE A 42 -18.21 3.31 2.83
CA ILE A 42 -18.47 3.89 1.51
C ILE A 42 -19.24 2.90 0.61
N LEU A 43 -18.91 1.62 0.68
CA LEU A 43 -19.60 0.55 -0.06
C LEU A 43 -21.07 0.43 0.36
N VAL A 44 -21.36 0.48 1.66
CA VAL A 44 -22.75 0.51 2.18
C VAL A 44 -23.49 1.77 1.71
N LEU A 45 -22.84 2.93 1.71
CA LEU A 45 -23.42 4.18 1.22
C LEU A 45 -23.62 4.17 -0.32
N SER A 46 -22.73 3.51 -1.06
CA SER A 46 -22.82 3.38 -2.51
C SER A 46 -23.97 2.51 -2.97
N LEU A 47 -24.25 1.42 -2.23
CA LEU A 47 -25.42 0.57 -2.45
C LEU A 47 -26.75 1.32 -2.26
N LEU A 48 -26.74 2.39 -1.46
CA LEU A 48 -27.89 3.29 -1.29
C LEU A 48 -28.00 4.35 -2.41
N SER A 49 -26.95 4.55 -3.20
CA SER A 49 -26.96 5.48 -4.32
C SER A 49 -27.62 4.82 -5.55
N ARG A 50 -28.54 5.52 -6.21
CA ARG A 50 -29.17 5.05 -7.47
C ARG A 50 -28.19 4.90 -8.64
N ASN A 51 -26.91 5.24 -8.47
CA ASN A 51 -25.94 5.31 -9.54
C ASN A 51 -24.99 4.12 -9.50
N VAL A 52 -25.44 3.02 -10.12
CA VAL A 52 -24.81 1.70 -10.08
C VAL A 52 -23.34 1.73 -10.52
N VAL A 53 -22.99 2.60 -11.48
CA VAL A 53 -21.60 2.73 -11.99
C VAL A 53 -20.65 3.29 -10.93
N LYS A 54 -21.08 4.32 -10.20
CA LYS A 54 -20.27 4.88 -9.09
C LYS A 54 -20.19 3.90 -7.93
N ALA A 55 -21.27 3.15 -7.70
CA ALA A 55 -21.31 2.11 -6.70
C ALA A 55 -20.30 0.99 -6.98
N THR A 56 -20.30 0.43 -8.19
CA THR A 56 -19.36 -0.63 -8.56
C THR A 56 -17.91 -0.14 -8.56
N LEU A 57 -17.64 1.06 -9.06
CA LEU A 57 -16.29 1.65 -8.99
C LEU A 57 -15.82 1.81 -7.55
N SER A 58 -16.67 2.32 -6.65
CA SER A 58 -16.30 2.43 -5.24
C SER A 58 -16.01 1.07 -4.59
N VAL A 59 -16.74 0.01 -4.96
CA VAL A 59 -16.47 -1.34 -4.47
C VAL A 59 -15.10 -1.84 -4.95
N ILE A 60 -14.80 -1.64 -6.23
CA ILE A 60 -13.51 -2.06 -6.82
C ILE A 60 -12.36 -1.30 -6.16
N GLY A 61 -12.48 0.02 -6.01
CA GLY A 61 -11.47 0.86 -5.33
C GLY A 61 -11.23 0.38 -3.90
N GLY A 62 -12.29 0.21 -3.12
CA GLY A 62 -12.17 -0.25 -1.73
C GLY A 62 -11.52 -1.62 -1.57
N ILE A 63 -11.82 -2.59 -2.45
CA ILE A 63 -11.14 -3.89 -2.46
C ILE A 63 -9.65 -3.73 -2.78
N MET A 64 -9.31 -2.88 -3.75
CA MET A 64 -7.92 -2.61 -4.13
C MET A 64 -7.14 -1.93 -3.00
N THR A 65 -7.73 -0.94 -2.32
CA THR A 65 -7.12 -0.28 -1.14
C THR A 65 -6.92 -1.27 0.01
N LEU A 66 -7.92 -2.12 0.29
CA LEU A 66 -7.83 -3.12 1.35
C LEU A 66 -6.75 -4.16 1.05
N MET A 67 -6.70 -4.67 -0.19
CA MET A 67 -5.65 -5.57 -0.63
C MET A 67 -4.26 -4.94 -0.50
N ALA A 68 -4.12 -3.68 -0.92
CA ALA A 68 -2.85 -2.96 -0.82
C ALA A 68 -2.40 -2.78 0.64
N GLY A 69 -3.33 -2.40 1.52
CA GLY A 69 -3.07 -2.25 2.95
C GLY A 69 -2.66 -3.57 3.62
N ILE A 70 -3.42 -4.65 3.39
CA ILE A 70 -3.12 -5.98 3.99
C ILE A 70 -1.77 -6.48 3.49
N ALA A 71 -1.50 -6.39 2.18
CA ALA A 71 -0.23 -6.79 1.60
C ALA A 71 0.93 -5.94 2.15
N GLY A 72 0.72 -4.63 2.33
CA GLY A 72 1.69 -3.72 2.92
C GLY A 72 2.04 -4.05 4.37
N MET A 73 1.04 -4.34 5.21
CA MET A 73 1.27 -4.78 6.59
C MET A 73 2.01 -6.12 6.65
N ALA A 74 1.62 -7.08 5.82
CA ALA A 74 2.29 -8.38 5.74
C ALA A 74 3.74 -8.24 5.22
N PHE A 75 3.99 -7.31 4.30
CA PHE A 75 5.32 -7.02 3.78
C PHE A 75 6.24 -6.42 4.85
N VAL A 76 5.74 -5.48 5.64
CA VAL A 76 6.49 -4.90 6.77
C VAL A 76 6.72 -5.92 7.87
N ALA A 77 5.70 -6.70 8.25
CA ALA A 77 5.82 -7.76 9.24
C ALA A 77 6.81 -8.86 8.80
N GLY A 78 6.91 -9.11 7.50
CA GLY A 78 7.89 -10.01 6.88
C GLY A 78 9.28 -9.41 6.66
N GLY A 79 9.57 -8.23 7.23
CA GLY A 79 10.89 -7.60 7.16
C GLY A 79 11.27 -7.08 5.78
N LEU A 80 10.29 -6.66 4.97
CA LEU A 80 10.48 -6.08 3.63
C LEU A 80 11.17 -7.02 2.62
N SER A 81 11.12 -8.33 2.87
CA SER A 81 11.83 -9.34 2.07
C SER A 81 10.98 -9.97 0.96
N ASN A 82 9.65 -9.96 1.13
CA ASN A 82 8.74 -10.66 0.22
C ASN A 82 8.30 -9.76 -0.95
N ASN A 83 8.99 -9.90 -2.08
CA ASN A 83 8.72 -9.13 -3.30
C ASN A 83 7.29 -9.31 -3.82
N ALA A 84 6.66 -10.48 -3.62
CA ALA A 84 5.28 -10.71 -4.05
C ALA A 84 4.29 -9.83 -3.30
N LEU A 85 4.49 -9.65 -1.98
CA LEU A 85 3.67 -8.74 -1.18
C LEU A 85 3.88 -7.28 -1.60
N SER A 86 5.13 -6.89 -1.91
CA SER A 86 5.41 -5.55 -2.43
C SER A 86 4.72 -5.30 -3.78
N MET A 87 4.66 -6.32 -4.64
CA MET A 87 4.00 -6.24 -5.94
C MET A 87 2.48 -6.11 -5.77
N ILE A 88 1.86 -6.95 -4.93
CA ILE A 88 0.42 -6.89 -4.64
C ILE A 88 0.04 -5.51 -4.09
N MET A 89 0.84 -4.98 -3.16
CA MET A 89 0.66 -3.62 -2.65
C MET A 89 0.68 -2.58 -3.78
N SER A 90 1.70 -2.60 -4.62
CA SER A 90 1.86 -1.61 -5.70
C SER A 90 0.72 -1.67 -6.73
N VAL A 91 0.28 -2.88 -7.10
CA VAL A 91 -0.82 -3.10 -8.04
C VAL A 91 -2.14 -2.65 -7.45
N GLY A 92 -2.40 -2.99 -6.17
CA GLY A 92 -3.61 -2.53 -5.48
C GLY A 92 -3.68 -1.01 -5.39
N PHE A 93 -2.56 -0.35 -5.08
CA PHE A 93 -2.50 1.11 -5.03
C PHE A 93 -2.69 1.76 -6.41
N ALA A 94 -2.05 1.23 -7.46
CA ALA A 94 -2.23 1.74 -8.82
C ALA A 94 -3.67 1.55 -9.32
N GLY A 95 -4.28 0.42 -8.99
CA GLY A 95 -5.69 0.15 -9.27
C GLY A 95 -6.63 1.14 -8.58
N ASP A 96 -6.38 1.45 -7.31
CA ASP A 96 -7.17 2.42 -6.54
C ASP A 96 -7.07 3.83 -7.15
N ILE A 97 -5.88 4.27 -7.56
CA ILE A 97 -5.69 5.54 -8.28
C ILE A 97 -6.53 5.58 -9.56
N ALA A 98 -6.50 4.51 -10.36
CA ALA A 98 -7.27 4.45 -11.59
C ALA A 98 -8.78 4.55 -11.34
N VAL A 99 -9.27 3.90 -10.27
CA VAL A 99 -10.68 3.97 -9.85
C VAL A 99 -11.05 5.38 -9.40
N VAL A 100 -10.21 6.03 -8.59
CA VAL A 100 -10.45 7.41 -8.13
C VAL A 100 -10.49 8.37 -9.32
N ILE A 101 -9.57 8.23 -10.27
CA ILE A 101 -9.57 9.00 -11.52
C ILE A 101 -10.90 8.79 -12.25
N LEU A 102 -11.32 7.55 -12.47
CA LEU A 102 -12.59 7.25 -13.14
C LEU A 102 -13.80 7.86 -12.40
N LEU A 103 -13.83 7.80 -11.08
CA LEU A 103 -14.89 8.40 -10.26
C LEU A 103 -14.96 9.93 -10.37
N LEU A 104 -13.84 10.61 -10.62
CA LEU A 104 -13.81 12.07 -10.81
C LEU A 104 -14.34 12.50 -12.19
N TYR A 105 -14.22 11.64 -13.20
CA TYR A 105 -14.64 11.94 -14.58
C TYR A 105 -16.07 11.44 -14.92
N LEU A 106 -16.68 10.64 -14.04
CA LEU A 106 -18.07 10.13 -14.14
C LEU A 106 -18.99 10.86 -13.16
#